data_AF-A0A2I6QLM6-F1
#
_entry.id   AF-A0A2I6QLM6-F1
#
_cell.length_a   1.000
_cell.length_b   1.000
_cell.length_c   1.000
_cell.angle_alpha   90.00
_cell.angle_beta   90.00
_cell.angle_gamma   90.00
#
_symmetry.space_group_name_H-M   'P 1'
#
loop_
_entity.id
_entity.type
_entity.pdbx_description
1 polymer ?
#
loop_
_entity_poly.entity_id
_entity_poly.type
_entity_poly.pdbx_seq_one_letter_code
_entity_poly.pdbx_strand_id
1 'polypeptide(L)'
;MKLQIKVNDEGIIEDARFKTYGCGSAIASSSLVTEWVKGKSLDEAQAIKNTDIAEELELPPVKIHCSILAEDAIKAAIADYKSKREAK
;
A
#
# COMPACT_ATOMS: atom_id res chain seq x y z
N MET A 1 -1.76 1.81 -10.10
CA MET A 1 -1.23 2.75 -9.09
C MET A 1 0.26 2.52 -8.94
N LYS A 2 1.07 3.56 -8.68
CA LYS A 2 2.48 3.40 -8.30
C LYS A 2 2.64 3.82 -6.84
N LEU A 3 3.01 2.86 -5.98
CA LEU A 3 3.35 3.10 -4.58
C LEU A 3 4.86 2.95 -4.40
N GLN A 4 5.46 3.85 -3.66
CA GLN A 4 6.87 3.79 -3.31
C GLN A 4 7.02 3.95 -1.80
N ILE A 5 7.83 3.10 -1.21
CA ILE A 5 8.12 3.08 0.21
C ILE A 5 9.61 3.35 0.43
N LYS A 6 9.92 4.08 1.50
CA LYS A 6 11.27 4.27 2.03
C LYS A 6 11.37 3.45 3.30
N VAL A 7 12.32 2.53 3.34
CA VAL A 7 12.53 1.60 4.45
C VAL A 7 13.89 1.91 5.08
N ASN A 8 13.95 1.97 6.41
CA ASN A 8 15.21 2.14 7.14
C ASN A 8 15.98 0.82 7.27
N ASP A 9 17.16 0.88 7.89
CA ASP A 9 18.03 -0.28 8.09
C ASP A 9 17.40 -1.35 9.00
N GLU A 10 16.49 -0.96 9.88
CA GLU A 10 15.73 -1.82 10.80
C GLU A 10 14.54 -2.53 10.13
N GLY A 11 14.23 -2.22 8.86
CA GLY A 11 13.12 -2.83 8.14
C GLY A 11 11.75 -2.16 8.37
N ILE A 12 11.75 -0.94 8.93
CA ILE A 12 10.55 -0.13 9.18
C ILE A 12 10.37 0.88 8.04
N ILE A 13 9.12 1.07 7.62
CA ILE A 13 8.76 2.03 6.58
C ILE A 13 8.74 3.45 7.17
N GLU A 14 9.71 4.30 6.82
CA GLU A 14 9.79 5.69 7.29
C GLU A 14 8.84 6.61 6.53
N ASP A 15 8.68 6.38 5.23
CA ASP A 15 7.84 7.21 4.38
C ASP A 15 7.22 6.40 3.25
N ALA A 16 6.03 6.81 2.82
CA ALA A 16 5.33 6.23 1.70
C ALA A 16 4.72 7.33 0.84
N ARG A 17 4.86 7.19 -0.48
CA ARG A 17 4.35 8.12 -1.47
C ARG A 17 3.67 7.34 -2.58
N PHE A 18 2.57 7.87 -3.10
CA PHE A 18 1.84 7.25 -4.18
C PHE A 18 1.67 8.22 -5.35
N LYS A 19 1.54 7.65 -6.55
CA LYS A 19 1.05 8.33 -7.74
C LYS A 19 -0.03 7.45 -8.36
N THR A 20 -1.24 7.98 -8.43
CA THR A 20 -2.40 7.26 -8.95
C THR A 20 -3.20 8.15 -9.90
N TYR A 21 -3.75 7.54 -10.93
CA TYR A 21 -4.70 8.16 -11.84
C TYR A 21 -5.97 7.31 -11.77
N GLY A 22 -7.07 7.89 -11.32
CA GLY A 22 -8.29 7.13 -11.10
C GLY A 22 -9.40 7.98 -10.50
N CYS A 23 -10.53 7.33 -10.24
CA CYS A 23 -11.67 7.95 -9.56
C CYS A 23 -11.33 8.29 -8.10
N GLY A 24 -12.12 9.16 -7.46
CA GLY A 24 -11.88 9.61 -6.09
C GLY A 24 -11.70 8.47 -5.09
N SER A 25 -12.45 7.38 -5.22
CA SER A 25 -12.30 6.17 -4.39
C SER A 25 -10.90 5.57 -4.49
N ALA A 26 -10.33 5.50 -5.70
CA ALA A 26 -8.98 4.99 -5.89
C ALA A 26 -7.94 5.91 -5.24
N ILE A 27 -8.11 7.23 -5.36
CA ILE A 27 -7.22 8.21 -4.72
C ILE A 27 -7.31 8.09 -3.19
N ALA A 28 -8.51 7.97 -2.64
CA ALA A 28 -8.74 7.80 -1.21
C ALA A 28 -8.10 6.51 -0.67
N SER A 29 -8.34 5.37 -1.32
CA SER A 29 -7.70 4.09 -0.94
C SER A 29 -6.18 4.16 -1.02
N SER A 30 -5.63 4.81 -2.06
CA SER A 30 -4.18 5.00 -2.22
C SER A 30 -3.59 5.83 -1.07
N SER A 31 -4.27 6.93 -0.72
CA SER A 31 -3.84 7.85 0.32
C SER A 31 -3.92 7.22 1.71
N LEU A 32 -5.01 6.49 2.00
CA LEU A 32 -5.20 5.79 3.26
C LEU A 32 -4.08 4.79 3.50
N VAL A 33 -3.79 3.97 2.48
CA VAL A 33 -2.72 2.98 2.53
C VAL A 33 -1.36 3.62 2.81
N THR A 34 -1.04 4.77 2.19
CA THR A 34 0.25 5.43 2.48
C THR A 34 0.38 5.89 3.92
N GLU A 35 -0.70 6.26 4.60
CA GLU A 35 -0.63 6.58 6.03
C GLU A 35 -0.53 5.31 6.87
N TRP A 36 -1.27 4.26 6.51
CA TRP A 36 -1.28 3.01 7.27
C TRP A 36 0.06 2.28 7.27
N VAL A 37 0.80 2.32 6.15
CA VAL A 37 2.08 1.61 6.05
C VAL A 37 3.23 2.34 6.73
N LYS A 38 3.13 3.66 6.99
CA LYS A 38 4.19 4.42 7.68
C LYS A 38 4.32 3.93 9.13
N GLY A 39 5.56 3.73 9.56
CA GLY A 39 5.89 3.24 10.89
C GLY A 39 5.67 1.73 11.10
N LYS A 40 5.16 1.02 10.09
CA LYS A 40 5.03 -0.45 10.12
C LYS A 40 6.27 -1.14 9.56
N SER A 41 6.50 -2.36 10.02
CA SER A 41 7.44 -3.29 9.38
C SER A 41 6.88 -3.78 8.04
N LEU A 42 7.75 -4.37 7.21
CA LEU A 42 7.35 -4.96 5.93
C LEU A 42 6.32 -6.08 6.08
N ASP A 43 6.42 -6.90 7.13
CA ASP A 43 5.50 -8.01 7.35
C ASP A 43 4.12 -7.51 7.79
N GLU A 44 4.08 -6.49 8.65
CA GLU A 44 2.83 -5.82 9.04
C GLU A 44 2.17 -5.10 7.86
N ALA A 45 2.97 -4.42 7.03
CA ALA A 45 2.45 -3.78 5.83
C ALA A 45 1.90 -4.80 4.83
N GLN A 46 2.53 -5.98 4.71
CA GLN A 46 2.06 -7.07 3.85
C GLN A 46 0.77 -7.73 4.38
N ALA A 47 0.49 -7.62 5.69
CA ALA A 47 -0.71 -8.18 6.31
C ALA A 47 -1.97 -7.34 6.09
N ILE A 48 -1.84 -6.09 5.60
CA ILE A 48 -2.99 -5.22 5.28
C ILE A 48 -3.80 -5.84 4.14
N LYS A 49 -5.11 -5.99 4.33
CA LYS A 49 -6.02 -6.58 3.34
C LYS A 49 -6.91 -5.52 2.70
N ASN A 50 -7.37 -5.81 1.48
CA ASN A 50 -8.36 -4.99 0.80
C ASN A 50 -9.68 -4.85 1.58
N THR A 51 -10.04 -5.84 2.41
CA THR A 51 -11.25 -5.81 3.23
C THR A 51 -11.18 -4.68 4.24
N ASP A 52 -10.03 -4.53 4.90
CA ASP A 52 -9.81 -3.50 5.93
C ASP A 52 -9.92 -2.10 5.30
N ILE A 53 -9.35 -1.93 4.11
CA ILE A 53 -9.41 -0.67 3.35
C ILE A 53 -10.83 -0.37 2.85
N ALA A 54 -11.57 -1.41 2.43
CA ALA A 54 -12.93 -1.27 1.94
C ALA A 54 -13.91 -0.94 3.08
N GLU A 55 -13.72 -1.52 4.25
CA GLU A 55 -14.50 -1.24 5.45
C GLU A 55 -14.23 0.17 5.97
N GLU A 56 -12.96 0.59 6.07
CA GLU A 56 -12.59 1.94 6.55
C GLU A 56 -13.17 3.06 5.66
N LEU A 57 -13.24 2.82 4.35
CA LEU A 57 -13.76 3.80 3.38
C LEU A 57 -15.24 3.57 3.02
N GLU A 58 -15.91 2.63 3.69
CA GLU A 58 -17.29 2.22 3.43
C GLU A 58 -17.59 2.03 1.93
N LEU A 59 -16.67 1.36 1.23
CA LEU A 59 -16.76 1.24 -0.23
C LEU A 59 -17.95 0.37 -0.63
N PRO A 60 -18.81 0.83 -1.56
CA PRO A 60 -19.86 -0.02 -2.09
C PRO A 60 -19.26 -1.18 -2.89
N PRO A 61 -19.98 -2.31 -3.04
CA PRO A 61 -19.45 -3.52 -3.70
C PRO A 61 -18.83 -3.29 -5.08
N VAL A 62 -19.37 -2.34 -5.84
CA VAL A 62 -18.90 -1.98 -7.19
C VAL A 62 -17.52 -1.27 -7.19
N LYS A 63 -17.06 -0.76 -6.04
CA LYS A 63 -15.78 -0.03 -5.90
C LYS A 63 -14.70 -0.80 -5.13
N ILE A 64 -14.93 -2.05 -4.74
CA ILE A 64 -13.94 -2.89 -4.04
C ILE A 64 -12.64 -3.05 -4.86
N HIS A 65 -12.69 -2.96 -6.19
CA HIS A 65 -11.48 -2.96 -7.01
C HIS A 65 -10.47 -1.85 -6.64
N CYS A 66 -10.92 -0.74 -6.05
CA CYS A 66 -10.04 0.33 -5.57
C CYS A 66 -9.22 -0.09 -4.34
N SER A 67 -9.79 -0.90 -3.43
CA SER A 67 -9.07 -1.43 -2.28
C SER A 67 -8.13 -2.57 -2.68
N ILE A 68 -8.54 -3.42 -3.62
CA ILE A 68 -7.68 -4.47 -4.18
C ILE A 68 -6.44 -3.85 -4.86
N LEU A 69 -6.63 -2.80 -5.67
CA LEU A 69 -5.53 -2.08 -6.31
C LEU A 69 -4.54 -1.51 -5.28
N ALA A 70 -5.05 -1.08 -4.12
CA ALA A 70 -4.22 -0.53 -3.06
C ALA A 70 -3.41 -1.63 -2.35
N GLU A 71 -4.03 -2.77 -2.03
CA GLU A 71 -3.37 -3.96 -1.48
C GLU A 71 -2.27 -4.49 -2.42
N ASP A 72 -2.59 -4.66 -3.70
CA ASP A 72 -1.66 -5.19 -4.69
C ASP A 72 -0.40 -4.31 -4.82
N ALA A 73 -0.58 -2.99 -4.73
CA ALA A 73 0.54 -2.06 -4.81
C ALA A 73 1.45 -2.11 -3.58
N ILE A 74 0.91 -2.36 -2.37
CA ILE A 74 1.72 -2.61 -1.17
C ILE A 74 2.59 -3.84 -1.39
N LYS A 75 1.96 -4.94 -1.79
CA LYS A 75 2.65 -6.21 -2.05
C LYS A 75 3.73 -6.05 -3.12
N ALA A 76 3.42 -5.34 -4.21
CA ALA A 76 4.38 -5.06 -5.27
C ALA A 76 5.56 -4.18 -4.79
N ALA A 77 5.31 -3.15 -3.99
CA ALA A 77 6.36 -2.28 -3.45
C ALA A 77 7.29 -3.03 -2.49
N ILE A 78 6.74 -3.92 -1.64
CA ILE A 78 7.52 -4.77 -0.73
C ILE A 78 8.33 -5.79 -1.51
N ALA A 79 7.73 -6.44 -2.53
CA ALA A 79 8.43 -7.39 -3.37
C ALA A 79 9.61 -6.73 -4.11
N ASP A 80 9.40 -5.56 -4.71
CA ASP A 80 10.46 -4.77 -5.37
C ASP A 80 11.59 -4.39 -4.40
N TYR A 81 11.26 -4.02 -3.16
CA TYR A 81 12.26 -3.77 -2.12
C TYR A 81 13.08 -5.02 -1.78
N LYS A 82 12.43 -6.17 -1.56
CA LYS A 82 13.10 -7.44 -1.24
C LYS A 82 14.03 -7.86 -2.39
N SER A 83 13.55 -7.85 -3.63
CA SER A 83 14.37 -8.21 -4.81
C SER A 83 15.58 -7.30 -4.99
N LYS A 84 15.47 -6.00 -4.71
CA LYS A 84 16.62 -5.06 -4.78
C LYS A 84 17.68 -5.29 -3.71
N ARG A 85 17.32 -5.88 -2.57
CA ARG A 85 18.29 -6.26 -1.54
C ARG A 85 18.96 -7.60 -1.81
N GLU A 86 18.26 -8.54 -2.44
CA GLU A 86 18.84 -9.83 -2.84
C GLU A 86 19.79 -9.72 -4.04
N ALA A 87 19.55 -8.78 -4.95
CA ALA A 87 20.41 -8.52 -6.10
C ALA A 87 21.69 -7.73 -5.78
N LYS A 88 21.98 -7.47 -4.50
CA LYS A 88 23.09 -6.64 -4.02
C LYS A 88 24.01 -7.45 -3.12
#